data_AF-A0AAW1C6Q1-F1
#
_entry.id   AF-A0AAW1C6Q1-F1
#
_cell.length_a   1.000
_cell.length_b   1.000
_cell.length_c   1.000
_cell.angle_alpha   90.00
_cell.angle_beta   90.00
_cell.angle_gamma   90.00
#
_symmetry.space_group_name_H-M   'P 1'
#
loop_
_entity.id
_entity.type
_entity.pdbx_description
1 polymer ?
#
loop_
_entity_poly.entity_id
_entity_poly.type
_entity_poly.pdbx_seq_one_letter_code
_entity_poly.pdbx_strand_id
1 'polypeptide(L)'
;MSLLHRLICYLQDAEKVARFQKLCGVEALPDWRSVSSAQMVDSDHPLANGNCTIAKTQGESGRRCVSPGSFNMEEKREASHSNGMKNVMVSEDTCGVEWQQASLEKQKKWVSKSHPRRNSLTGESISQKFRIHNFFLYYLFSFGTELGNELFYMMFFSTSFWNVDAWLGRRLIIIWVWIMYLGQCTKDLIRWPRPASPPVVKLEVFYNSEYSMPSTHAMAGTAIPVSLFLLSYGRWQYPFMYGLILTICWSSLVCFSRVYMGMHSVLDVIAGFLYALLILVVFLPTVDLVDNFNLTFTYAPLIIASFHLALGVFSFTLDTWSTSRGDTAQILGSGAGIACGSYVTYRLNLMPDPPQEMLPLVPSLTVNLFGKAALRLLIGLVFLLLVRMIMKKVTIPLACKVFGVSSADVREARQHMGVELPYRYITYGTMGFSVAFFVPFLFCLIGLSSC
;
A
#
# COMPACT_ATOMS: atom_id res chain seq x y z
N MET A 1 27.01 -9.23 -28.08
CA MET A 1 26.27 -9.01 -26.82
C MET A 1 26.91 -9.83 -25.72
N SER A 2 27.17 -9.25 -24.55
CA SER A 2 27.75 -9.96 -23.41
C SER A 2 26.75 -10.95 -22.78
N LEU A 3 27.26 -11.96 -22.08
CA LEU A 3 26.45 -12.92 -21.31
C LEU A 3 25.57 -12.21 -20.26
N LEU A 4 26.10 -11.17 -19.62
CA LEU A 4 25.38 -10.33 -18.66
C LEU A 4 24.14 -9.67 -19.28
N HIS A 5 24.26 -9.09 -20.48
CA HIS A 5 23.11 -8.46 -21.14
C HIS A 5 22.02 -9.48 -21.48
N ARG A 6 22.40 -10.69 -21.95
CA ARG A 6 21.45 -11.79 -22.17
C ARG A 6 20.75 -12.22 -20.88
N LEU A 7 21.47 -12.29 -19.76
CA LEU A 7 20.91 -12.63 -18.45
C LEU A 7 19.93 -11.55 -17.94
N ILE A 8 20.27 -10.27 -18.10
CA ILE A 8 19.40 -9.13 -17.73
C ILE A 8 18.09 -9.18 -18.54
N CYS A 9 18.18 -9.27 -19.87
CA CYS A 9 16.99 -9.41 -20.72
C CYS A 9 16.16 -10.66 -20.38
N TYR A 10 16.82 -11.78 -20.06
CA TYR A 10 16.15 -13.00 -19.63
C TYR A 10 15.41 -12.82 -18.30
N LEU A 11 16.01 -12.22 -17.26
CA LEU A 11 15.37 -12.04 -15.94
C LEU A 11 14.30 -10.93 -15.91
N GLN A 12 14.39 -9.96 -16.82
CA GLN A 12 13.40 -8.87 -16.95
C GLN A 12 12.11 -9.29 -17.69
N ASP A 13 12.19 -10.37 -18.47
CA ASP A 13 11.11 -10.86 -19.34
C ASP A 13 9.76 -11.07 -18.63
N ALA A 14 8.75 -10.33 -19.09
CA ALA A 14 7.39 -10.36 -18.58
C ALA A 14 6.69 -11.72 -18.77
N GLU A 15 7.08 -12.53 -19.76
CA GLU A 15 6.57 -13.90 -19.94
C GLU A 15 6.89 -14.79 -18.73
N LYS A 16 8.00 -14.56 -18.03
CA LYS A 16 8.35 -15.36 -16.84
C LYS A 16 7.43 -15.05 -15.66
N VAL A 17 7.08 -13.78 -15.50
CA VAL A 17 6.10 -13.33 -14.50
C VAL A 17 4.73 -13.94 -14.82
N ALA A 18 4.28 -13.88 -16.09
CA ALA A 18 3.02 -14.49 -16.53
C ALA A 18 3.01 -16.03 -16.39
N ARG A 19 4.11 -16.71 -16.68
CA ARG A 19 4.28 -18.17 -16.47
C ARG A 19 4.23 -18.54 -14.99
N PHE A 20 4.87 -17.75 -14.12
CA PHE A 20 4.80 -17.94 -12.67
C PHE A 20 3.37 -17.74 -12.13
N GLN A 21 2.69 -16.68 -12.59
CA GLN A 21 1.28 -16.44 -12.30
C GLN A 21 0.40 -17.63 -12.72
N LYS A 22 0.59 -18.16 -13.94
CA LYS A 22 -0.13 -19.35 -14.45
C LYS A 22 0.15 -20.60 -13.62
N LEU A 23 1.42 -20.85 -13.25
CA LEU A 23 1.81 -21.95 -12.37
C LEU A 23 1.13 -21.85 -10.99
N CYS A 24 1.00 -20.64 -10.46
CA CYS A 24 0.28 -20.37 -9.22
C CYS A 24 -1.25 -20.20 -9.40
N GLY A 25 -1.80 -20.60 -10.55
CA GLY A 25 -3.24 -20.70 -10.80
C GLY A 25 -3.95 -19.42 -11.24
N VAL A 26 -3.23 -18.36 -11.63
CA VAL A 26 -3.81 -17.12 -12.19
C VAL A 26 -3.90 -17.24 -13.71
N GLU A 27 -5.09 -17.05 -14.26
CA GLU A 27 -5.33 -17.09 -15.71
C GLU A 27 -6.00 -15.80 -16.21
N ALA A 28 -5.41 -15.18 -17.24
CA ALA A 28 -6.02 -14.06 -17.94
C ALA A 28 -7.05 -14.56 -18.97
N LEU A 29 -8.23 -13.93 -19.05
CA LEU A 29 -9.26 -14.28 -20.04
C LEU A 29 -8.83 -13.86 -21.46
N PRO A 30 -9.08 -14.65 -22.52
CA PRO A 30 -8.64 -14.32 -23.89
C PRO A 30 -9.15 -13.00 -24.47
N ASP A 31 -10.34 -12.55 -24.07
CA ASP A 31 -11.06 -11.42 -24.68
C ASP A 31 -10.55 -10.01 -24.34
N TRP A 32 -9.50 -9.82 -23.51
CA TRP A 32 -9.02 -8.45 -23.23
C TRP A 32 -8.33 -7.80 -24.45
N ARG A 33 -7.88 -8.58 -25.44
CA ARG A 33 -7.18 -8.05 -26.64
C ARG A 33 -8.03 -7.12 -27.49
N SER A 34 -9.36 -7.30 -27.51
CA SER A 34 -10.29 -6.53 -28.36
C SER A 34 -10.67 -5.15 -27.79
N VAL A 35 -10.56 -4.95 -26.47
CA VAL A 35 -10.95 -3.70 -25.81
C VAL A 35 -9.91 -2.59 -26.03
N SER A 36 -8.64 -2.96 -26.24
CA SER A 36 -7.56 -2.00 -26.54
C SER A 36 -7.71 -1.29 -27.89
N SER A 37 -8.47 -1.87 -28.82
CA SER A 37 -8.64 -1.37 -30.20
C SER A 37 -10.00 -0.70 -30.46
N ALA A 38 -10.90 -0.68 -29.46
CA ALA A 38 -12.28 -0.21 -29.63
C ALA A 38 -12.56 1.20 -29.04
N GLN A 39 -11.55 1.88 -28.49
CA GLN A 39 -11.64 3.28 -28.04
C GLN A 39 -10.63 4.22 -28.74
N MET A 40 -10.21 3.85 -29.95
CA MET A 40 -9.60 4.76 -30.92
C MET A 40 -10.45 4.83 -32.20
N VAL A 41 -11.75 5.04 -32.03
CA VAL A 41 -12.58 5.66 -33.08
C VAL A 41 -13.35 6.81 -32.45
N ASP A 42 -13.14 7.95 -33.06
CA ASP A 42 -13.78 9.25 -32.88
C ASP A 42 -15.27 9.20 -32.49
N SER A 43 -15.66 10.11 -31.59
CA SER A 43 -17.07 10.47 -31.37
C SER A 43 -17.18 11.88 -30.77
N ASP A 44 -16.51 12.85 -31.41
CA ASP A 44 -17.06 14.21 -31.44
C ASP A 44 -18.44 14.15 -32.12
N HIS A 45 -19.50 14.35 -31.34
CA HIS A 45 -20.86 14.47 -31.84
C HIS A 45 -21.35 15.92 -31.69
N PRO A 46 -21.28 16.75 -32.75
CA PRO A 46 -22.15 17.90 -32.87
C PRO A 46 -23.60 17.42 -33.04
N LEU A 47 -24.54 18.20 -32.49
CA LEU A 47 -25.96 17.90 -32.56
C LEU A 47 -26.59 18.26 -33.91
N ALA A 48 -27.67 17.53 -34.22
CA ALA A 48 -28.81 17.89 -35.07
C ALA A 48 -28.76 17.63 -36.60
N ASN A 49 -29.58 16.65 -36.98
CA ASN A 49 -30.16 16.36 -38.30
C ASN A 49 -30.59 17.57 -39.15
N GLY A 50 -30.61 17.39 -40.48
CA GLY A 50 -31.53 18.12 -41.36
C GLY A 50 -31.16 18.06 -42.85
N ASN A 51 -31.68 17.10 -43.60
CA ASN A 51 -31.46 17.01 -45.04
C ASN A 51 -32.70 17.52 -45.79
N CYS A 52 -32.60 18.65 -46.53
CA CYS A 52 -33.40 18.90 -47.74
C CYS A 52 -32.94 20.12 -48.56
N THR A 53 -32.54 19.79 -49.78
CA THR A 53 -32.40 20.55 -51.04
C THR A 53 -33.10 21.90 -51.28
N ILE A 54 -32.36 22.72 -52.07
CA ILE A 54 -32.80 23.70 -53.09
C ILE A 54 -33.20 25.11 -52.63
N ALA A 55 -32.42 26.09 -53.12
CA ALA A 55 -32.74 27.51 -53.07
C ALA A 55 -33.50 27.97 -54.32
N LYS A 56 -34.51 28.85 -54.15
CA LYS A 56 -34.88 29.88 -55.14
C LYS A 56 -35.82 30.96 -54.58
N THR A 57 -35.39 32.22 -54.75
CA THR A 57 -36.17 33.47 -54.95
C THR A 57 -37.24 33.98 -53.96
N GLN A 58 -37.01 35.24 -53.55
CA GLN A 58 -37.97 36.35 -53.33
C GLN A 58 -39.05 36.28 -52.22
N GLY A 59 -39.32 37.43 -51.57
CA GLY A 59 -40.55 37.65 -50.80
C GLY A 59 -40.37 38.47 -49.51
N GLU A 60 -40.96 39.66 -49.46
CA GLU A 60 -40.90 40.65 -48.37
C GLU A 60 -41.68 40.30 -47.08
N SER A 61 -41.46 41.12 -46.04
CA SER A 61 -42.44 41.55 -45.01
C SER A 61 -42.82 40.63 -43.82
N GLY A 62 -42.22 40.95 -42.66
CA GLY A 62 -42.95 41.68 -41.60
C GLY A 62 -43.61 40.94 -40.40
N ARG A 63 -43.36 41.49 -39.19
CA ARG A 63 -44.07 41.29 -37.90
C ARG A 63 -43.90 39.91 -37.22
N ARG A 64 -44.08 39.69 -35.90
CA ARG A 64 -43.99 40.41 -34.60
C ARG A 64 -44.68 39.48 -33.57
N CYS A 65 -44.15 39.33 -32.33
CA CYS A 65 -44.90 38.85 -31.13
C CYS A 65 -45.34 37.35 -31.13
N VAL A 66 -45.64 36.63 -30.02
CA VAL A 66 -45.55 36.85 -28.55
C VAL A 66 -45.68 35.49 -27.81
N SER A 67 -45.25 35.38 -26.54
CA SER A 67 -45.49 34.20 -25.65
C SER A 67 -46.74 34.35 -24.75
N PRO A 68 -47.34 33.24 -24.30
CA PRO A 68 -47.53 32.98 -22.85
C PRO A 68 -47.12 31.52 -22.48
N GLY A 69 -46.96 31.08 -21.22
CA GLY A 69 -47.80 31.25 -20.01
C GLY A 69 -48.98 30.25 -20.06
N SER A 70 -49.38 29.48 -19.02
CA SER A 70 -49.05 29.51 -17.58
C SER A 70 -49.79 28.38 -16.80
N PHE A 71 -49.26 27.95 -15.64
CA PHE A 71 -49.95 27.43 -14.41
C PHE A 71 -50.61 26.01 -14.32
N ASN A 72 -50.28 25.33 -13.19
CA ASN A 72 -51.05 24.55 -12.17
C ASN A 72 -52.31 23.70 -12.57
N MET A 73 -52.77 22.66 -11.85
CA MET A 73 -52.69 22.33 -10.41
C MET A 73 -52.91 20.81 -10.13
N GLU A 74 -52.81 20.38 -8.86
CA GLU A 74 -53.02 19.00 -8.35
C GLU A 74 -54.50 18.54 -8.32
N GLU A 75 -54.76 17.21 -8.38
CA GLU A 75 -55.59 16.51 -7.35
C GLU A 75 -55.32 14.98 -7.33
N LYS A 76 -55.55 14.35 -6.17
CA LYS A 76 -55.57 12.89 -5.94
C LYS A 76 -56.96 12.29 -6.23
N ARG A 77 -57.03 10.98 -6.51
CA ARG A 77 -58.01 10.04 -5.89
C ARG A 77 -57.66 8.57 -6.15
N GLU A 78 -58.32 7.69 -5.39
CA GLU A 78 -57.95 6.28 -5.14
C GLU A 78 -58.85 5.26 -5.88
N ALA A 79 -58.62 3.96 -5.57
CA ALA A 79 -59.58 2.85 -5.57
C ALA A 79 -59.67 1.90 -6.81
N SER A 80 -58.84 0.83 -6.76
CA SER A 80 -59.21 -0.60 -6.62
C SER A 80 -60.23 -1.33 -7.53
N HIS A 81 -60.01 -2.67 -7.63
CA HIS A 81 -60.88 -3.76 -8.15
C HIS A 81 -61.07 -3.89 -9.68
N SER A 82 -61.27 -5.07 -10.29
CA SER A 82 -60.87 -6.49 -10.01
C SER A 82 -61.35 -7.44 -11.14
N ASN A 83 -60.86 -8.71 -11.15
CA ASN A 83 -61.50 -9.96 -11.65
C ASN A 83 -61.30 -10.47 -13.11
N GLY A 84 -61.31 -11.82 -13.20
CA GLY A 84 -61.47 -12.66 -14.42
C GLY A 84 -60.17 -13.32 -14.90
N MET A 85 -59.76 -14.57 -14.61
CA MET A 85 -60.36 -15.85 -14.18
C MET A 85 -60.88 -16.80 -15.30
N LYS A 86 -60.11 -17.90 -15.52
CA LYS A 86 -60.42 -19.31 -15.95
C LYS A 86 -59.24 -19.87 -16.77
N ASN A 87 -58.52 -20.93 -16.36
CA ASN A 87 -58.85 -22.38 -16.28
C ASN A 87 -58.94 -23.01 -17.69
N VAL A 88 -58.27 -24.12 -18.06
CA VAL A 88 -58.38 -25.54 -17.61
C VAL A 88 -57.07 -26.30 -18.04
N MET A 89 -56.32 -27.07 -17.21
CA MET A 89 -56.47 -28.50 -16.75
C MET A 89 -56.23 -29.57 -17.87
N VAL A 90 -55.49 -30.70 -17.77
CA VAL A 90 -54.50 -31.27 -16.78
C VAL A 90 -53.79 -32.54 -17.39
N SER A 91 -52.83 -33.18 -16.66
CA SER A 91 -52.22 -34.54 -16.88
C SER A 91 -51.19 -34.72 -18.03
N GLU A 92 -50.15 -35.57 -17.93
CA GLU A 92 -49.42 -36.16 -16.77
C GLU A 92 -48.04 -36.73 -17.24
N ASP A 93 -47.11 -36.91 -16.31
CA ASP A 93 -45.87 -37.70 -16.35
C ASP A 93 -44.96 -37.78 -17.60
N THR A 94 -43.73 -37.27 -17.44
CA THR A 94 -42.54 -38.08 -17.75
C THR A 94 -41.40 -37.76 -16.77
N CYS A 95 -40.94 -38.76 -16.02
CA CYS A 95 -39.96 -38.56 -14.96
C CYS A 95 -38.50 -38.63 -15.46
N GLY A 96 -37.73 -37.59 -15.15
CA GLY A 96 -36.34 -37.73 -14.69
C GLY A 96 -35.21 -37.97 -15.70
N VAL A 97 -34.65 -36.88 -16.27
CA VAL A 97 -33.19 -36.66 -16.40
C VAL A 97 -32.88 -35.14 -16.38
N GLU A 98 -32.86 -34.49 -15.21
CA GLU A 98 -32.42 -33.08 -15.14
C GLU A 98 -31.73 -32.64 -13.82
N TRP A 99 -31.87 -33.42 -12.75
CA TRP A 99 -31.33 -33.07 -11.42
C TRP A 99 -29.81 -33.33 -11.21
N GLN A 100 -29.07 -33.72 -12.25
CA GLN A 100 -27.63 -34.00 -12.16
C GLN A 100 -26.71 -33.02 -12.92
N GLN A 101 -27.23 -32.04 -13.64
CA GLN A 101 -26.42 -30.96 -14.24
C GLN A 101 -26.50 -29.63 -13.47
N ALA A 102 -27.57 -29.39 -12.71
CA ALA A 102 -27.73 -28.17 -11.88
C ALA A 102 -26.80 -28.10 -10.63
N SER A 103 -26.08 -29.16 -10.29
CA SER A 103 -25.20 -29.23 -9.10
C SER A 103 -23.72 -28.93 -9.38
N LEU A 104 -23.29 -28.84 -10.64
CA LEU A 104 -21.88 -28.65 -11.03
C LEU A 104 -21.51 -27.22 -11.45
N GLU A 105 -22.47 -26.33 -11.65
CA GLU A 105 -22.21 -24.93 -12.02
C GLU A 105 -21.97 -24.00 -10.82
N LYS A 106 -22.31 -24.42 -9.60
CA LYS A 106 -22.37 -23.55 -8.40
C LYS A 106 -21.02 -23.18 -7.77
N GLN A 107 -19.89 -23.44 -8.43
CA GLN A 107 -18.54 -23.20 -7.88
C GLN A 107 -17.57 -22.42 -8.81
N LYS A 108 -18.07 -21.72 -9.85
CA LYS A 108 -17.25 -20.84 -10.71
C LYS A 108 -17.35 -19.35 -10.30
N LYS A 109 -16.84 -19.00 -9.11
CA LYS A 109 -16.84 -17.62 -8.61
C LYS A 109 -15.74 -16.78 -9.27
N TRP A 110 -16.09 -16.08 -10.35
CA TRP A 110 -15.20 -15.12 -11.03
C TRP A 110 -14.83 -13.95 -10.11
N VAL A 111 -13.54 -13.67 -9.94
CA VAL A 111 -13.04 -12.51 -9.18
C VAL A 111 -12.68 -11.40 -10.17
N SER A 112 -13.67 -10.55 -10.48
CA SER A 112 -13.47 -9.39 -11.36
C SER A 112 -13.14 -8.14 -10.54
N LYS A 113 -11.87 -7.73 -10.50
CA LYS A 113 -11.49 -6.37 -10.06
C LYS A 113 -11.41 -5.43 -11.27
N SER A 114 -12.50 -4.71 -11.55
CA SER A 114 -12.48 -3.59 -12.48
C SER A 114 -12.05 -2.32 -11.74
N HIS A 115 -10.94 -1.69 -12.15
CA HIS A 115 -10.45 -0.46 -11.52
C HIS A 115 -10.06 0.60 -12.56
N PRO A 116 -10.49 1.87 -12.41
CA PRO A 116 -10.39 2.90 -13.47
C PRO A 116 -9.17 3.81 -13.36
N ARG A 117 -8.13 3.47 -12.58
CA ARG A 117 -6.93 4.33 -12.48
C ARG A 117 -6.04 4.16 -13.70
N ARG A 118 -6.00 5.20 -14.52
CA ARG A 118 -5.02 5.43 -15.60
C ARG A 118 -3.61 5.43 -15.02
N ASN A 119 -2.70 4.64 -15.59
CA ASN A 119 -1.28 4.73 -15.24
C ASN A 119 -0.74 6.10 -15.70
N SER A 120 -0.13 6.86 -14.81
CA SER A 120 0.45 8.17 -15.14
C SER A 120 1.77 8.05 -15.93
N LEU A 121 2.44 6.89 -15.88
CA LEU A 121 3.71 6.64 -16.59
C LEU A 121 3.52 5.95 -17.96
N THR A 122 2.55 5.05 -18.10
CA THR A 122 2.27 4.35 -19.38
C THR A 122 0.99 4.79 -20.08
N GLY A 123 0.15 5.61 -19.43
CA GLY A 123 -1.13 6.10 -19.98
C GLY A 123 -2.29 5.10 -19.95
N GLU A 124 -2.02 3.82 -19.63
CA GLU A 124 -2.96 2.71 -19.79
C GLU A 124 -4.05 2.65 -18.70
N SER A 125 -5.30 2.41 -19.09
CA SER A 125 -6.44 2.13 -18.20
C SER A 125 -6.77 0.63 -18.20
N ILE A 126 -6.00 -0.17 -17.45
CA ILE A 126 -6.08 -1.63 -17.50
C ILE A 126 -7.16 -2.17 -16.56
N SER A 127 -8.34 -2.51 -17.11
CA SER A 127 -9.35 -3.32 -16.43
C SER A 127 -9.25 -4.78 -16.89
N GLN A 128 -8.42 -5.56 -16.20
CA GLN A 128 -8.18 -6.97 -16.52
C GLN A 128 -9.11 -7.92 -15.77
N LYS A 129 -9.89 -8.72 -16.52
CA LYS A 129 -10.61 -9.87 -15.99
C LYS A 129 -9.68 -11.08 -15.93
N PHE A 130 -9.51 -11.66 -14.74
CA PHE A 130 -8.70 -12.84 -14.51
C PHE A 130 -9.46 -13.89 -13.66
N ARG A 131 -9.01 -15.14 -13.69
CA ARG A 131 -9.53 -16.24 -12.86
C ARG A 131 -8.43 -16.76 -11.95
N ILE A 132 -8.75 -16.93 -10.67
CA ILE A 132 -7.89 -17.58 -9.67
C ILE A 132 -8.40 -19.02 -9.50
N HIS A 133 -7.51 -19.99 -9.70
CA HIS A 133 -7.77 -21.41 -9.43
C HIS A 133 -7.26 -21.82 -8.06
N ASN A 134 -6.04 -21.37 -7.69
CA ASN A 134 -5.43 -21.71 -6.41
C ASN A 134 -5.61 -20.57 -5.39
N PHE A 135 -6.71 -20.64 -4.64
CA PHE A 135 -7.02 -19.65 -3.59
C PHE A 135 -6.02 -19.65 -2.43
N PHE A 136 -5.41 -20.80 -2.10
CA PHE A 136 -4.39 -20.87 -1.05
C PHE A 136 -3.17 -20.01 -1.40
N LEU A 137 -2.60 -20.19 -2.61
CA LEU A 137 -1.49 -19.37 -3.08
C LEU A 137 -1.88 -17.89 -3.23
N TYR A 138 -3.09 -17.61 -3.70
CA TYR A 138 -3.59 -16.23 -3.76
C TYR A 138 -3.58 -15.54 -2.40
N TYR A 139 -4.14 -16.17 -1.35
CA TYR A 139 -4.13 -15.60 -0.01
C TYR A 139 -2.73 -15.56 0.61
N LEU A 140 -1.90 -16.58 0.39
CA LEU A 140 -0.51 -16.63 0.85
C LEU A 140 0.32 -15.47 0.27
N PHE A 141 0.26 -15.24 -1.04
CA PHE A 141 0.98 -14.13 -1.67
C PHE A 141 0.31 -12.77 -1.44
N SER A 142 -1.00 -12.72 -1.17
CA SER A 142 -1.65 -11.49 -0.68
C SER A 142 -1.09 -11.10 0.69
N PHE A 143 -1.06 -12.03 1.64
CA PHE A 143 -0.42 -11.83 2.94
C PHE A 143 1.06 -11.46 2.82
N GLY A 144 1.81 -12.18 1.98
CA GLY A 144 3.22 -11.87 1.68
C GLY A 144 3.46 -10.51 1.00
N THR A 145 2.43 -9.88 0.43
CA THR A 145 2.50 -8.49 -0.06
C THR A 145 2.18 -7.50 1.06
N GLU A 146 1.20 -7.79 1.91
CA GLU A 146 0.87 -6.95 3.07
C GLU A 146 2.03 -6.81 4.05
N LEU A 147 2.93 -7.80 4.15
CA LEU A 147 4.20 -7.70 4.91
C LEU A 147 5.17 -6.61 4.42
N GLY A 148 4.89 -5.94 3.28
CA GLY A 148 5.62 -4.76 2.81
C GLY A 148 4.80 -3.46 2.84
N ASN A 149 3.57 -3.47 3.36
CA ASN A 149 2.65 -2.33 3.37
C ASN A 149 2.59 -1.61 4.73
N GLU A 150 2.03 -0.39 4.74
CA GLU A 150 1.95 0.51 5.91
C GLU A 150 1.39 -0.17 7.17
N LEU A 151 0.30 -0.93 7.04
CA LEU A 151 -0.37 -1.56 8.18
C LEU A 151 0.52 -2.58 8.87
N PHE A 152 1.29 -3.36 8.10
CA PHE A 152 2.27 -4.28 8.66
C PHE A 152 3.35 -3.52 9.43
N TYR A 153 3.98 -2.48 8.86
CA TYR A 153 5.02 -1.73 9.56
C TYR A 153 4.50 -1.12 10.87
N MET A 154 3.28 -0.59 10.86
CA MET A 154 2.63 -0.05 12.06
C MET A 154 2.48 -1.12 13.15
N MET A 155 1.97 -2.30 12.82
CA MET A 155 1.81 -3.40 13.78
C MET A 155 3.16 -3.99 14.23
N PHE A 156 4.11 -4.14 13.31
CA PHE A 156 5.42 -4.73 13.56
C PHE A 156 6.24 -3.87 14.51
N PHE A 157 6.48 -2.59 14.19
CA PHE A 157 7.26 -1.72 15.06
C PHE A 157 6.57 -1.47 16.40
N SER A 158 5.23 -1.33 16.43
CA SER A 158 4.49 -1.26 17.69
C SER A 158 4.70 -2.51 18.56
N THR A 159 4.63 -3.70 17.97
CA THR A 159 4.88 -4.96 18.68
C THR A 159 6.33 -5.06 19.15
N SER A 160 7.30 -4.66 18.31
CA SER A 160 8.72 -4.63 18.69
C SER A 160 8.96 -3.75 19.92
N PHE A 161 8.42 -2.53 19.94
CA PHE A 161 8.61 -1.59 21.06
C PHE A 161 7.84 -1.99 22.33
N TRP A 162 6.60 -2.48 22.22
CA TRP A 162 5.72 -2.64 23.38
C TRP A 162 5.70 -4.05 23.98
N ASN A 163 6.03 -5.06 23.18
CA ASN A 163 5.80 -6.48 23.52
C ASN A 163 7.03 -7.38 23.33
N VAL A 164 8.05 -6.94 22.59
CA VAL A 164 9.32 -7.67 22.44
C VAL A 164 10.41 -6.96 23.21
N ASP A 165 11.01 -5.92 22.63
CA ASP A 165 12.17 -5.23 23.17
C ASP A 165 12.38 -3.88 22.45
N ALA A 166 12.35 -2.79 23.21
CA ALA A 166 12.57 -1.45 22.68
C ALA A 166 13.98 -1.30 22.06
N TRP A 167 15.01 -1.95 22.63
CA TRP A 167 16.38 -1.94 22.10
C TRP A 167 16.43 -2.49 20.66
N LEU A 168 15.67 -3.57 20.42
CA LEU A 168 15.56 -4.22 19.12
C LEU A 168 14.70 -3.38 18.16
N GLY A 169 13.60 -2.83 18.64
CA GLY A 169 12.71 -1.96 17.87
C GLY A 169 13.42 -0.72 17.30
N ARG A 170 14.24 -0.03 18.11
CA ARG A 170 15.03 1.14 17.68
C ARG A 170 16.04 0.80 16.57
N ARG A 171 16.70 -0.36 16.68
CA ARG A 171 17.67 -0.82 15.69
C ARG A 171 17.03 -1.21 14.36
N LEU A 172 15.90 -1.92 14.43
CA LEU A 172 15.13 -2.31 13.25
C LEU A 172 14.57 -1.10 12.49
N ILE A 173 14.11 -0.03 13.18
CA ILE A 173 13.62 1.16 12.47
C ILE A 173 14.77 1.94 11.80
N ILE A 174 15.95 2.05 12.42
CA ILE A 174 17.12 2.70 11.80
C ILE A 174 17.46 2.01 10.48
N ILE A 175 17.53 0.67 10.49
CA ILE A 175 17.80 -0.13 9.29
C ILE A 175 16.70 0.04 8.25
N TRP A 176 15.43 -0.05 8.67
CA TRP A 176 14.29 0.08 7.77
C TRP A 176 14.23 1.45 7.07
N VAL A 177 14.52 2.54 7.78
CA VAL A 177 14.60 3.89 7.20
C VAL A 177 15.65 3.93 6.09
N TRP A 178 16.87 3.43 6.34
CA TRP A 178 17.93 3.40 5.33
C TRP A 178 17.57 2.53 4.12
N ILE A 179 17.06 1.32 4.36
CA ILE A 179 16.64 0.39 3.31
C ILE A 179 15.56 1.00 2.42
N MET A 180 14.52 1.59 3.01
CA MET A 180 13.40 2.16 2.28
C MET A 180 13.79 3.48 1.60
N TYR A 181 14.52 4.37 2.27
CA TYR A 181 14.97 5.64 1.71
C TYR A 181 15.89 5.44 0.49
N LEU A 182 16.93 4.61 0.63
CA LEU A 182 17.84 4.31 -0.49
C LEU A 182 17.13 3.54 -1.60
N GLY A 183 16.19 2.65 -1.28
CA GLY A 183 15.36 1.95 -2.25
C GLY A 183 14.50 2.91 -3.10
N GLN A 184 13.80 3.87 -2.48
CA GLN A 184 13.00 4.86 -3.19
C GLN A 184 13.89 5.81 -4.02
N CYS A 185 14.98 6.34 -3.46
CA CYS A 185 15.92 7.19 -4.21
C CYS A 185 16.53 6.45 -5.42
N THR A 186 16.80 5.15 -5.29
CA THR A 186 17.34 4.33 -6.38
C THR A 186 16.29 4.06 -7.46
N LYS A 187 14.99 3.89 -7.10
CA LYS A 187 13.91 3.83 -8.09
C LYS A 187 13.83 5.09 -8.93
N ASP A 188 13.83 6.26 -8.30
CA ASP A 188 13.73 7.56 -8.99
C ASP A 188 15.02 7.89 -9.79
N LEU A 189 16.16 7.27 -9.46
CA LEU A 189 17.39 7.33 -10.26
C LEU A 189 17.40 6.38 -11.47
N ILE A 190 16.98 5.11 -11.31
CA ILE A 190 17.03 4.09 -12.39
C ILE A 190 15.83 4.24 -13.34
N ARG A 191 14.67 4.67 -12.83
CA ARG A 191 13.42 4.89 -13.58
C ARG A 191 12.92 3.67 -14.37
N TRP A 192 13.21 2.48 -13.87
CA TRP A 192 12.94 1.22 -14.56
C TRP A 192 11.43 0.94 -14.71
N PRO A 193 10.94 0.60 -15.91
CA PRO A 193 9.51 0.34 -16.11
C PRO A 193 9.06 -0.97 -15.44
N ARG A 194 7.78 -1.00 -15.05
CA ARG A 194 7.08 -2.19 -14.54
C ARG A 194 6.97 -3.27 -15.65
N PRO A 195 6.84 -4.56 -15.30
CA PRO A 195 6.57 -5.61 -16.29
C PRO A 195 5.32 -5.30 -17.12
N ALA A 196 5.42 -5.45 -18.44
CA ALA A 196 4.33 -5.17 -19.37
C ALA A 196 3.08 -6.01 -19.08
N SER A 197 1.91 -5.40 -19.27
CA SER A 197 0.61 -5.99 -19.02
C SER A 197 -0.30 -5.65 -20.21
N PRO A 198 -0.46 -6.52 -21.21
CA PRO A 198 -0.10 -7.95 -21.26
C PRO A 198 1.41 -8.27 -21.33
N PRO A 199 1.83 -9.53 -21.06
CA PRO A 199 1.02 -10.71 -20.71
C PRO A 199 0.73 -10.85 -19.20
N VAL A 200 1.36 -10.04 -18.36
CA VAL A 200 1.25 -10.12 -16.89
C VAL A 200 -0.11 -9.60 -16.41
N VAL A 201 -0.72 -10.26 -15.41
CA VAL A 201 -1.92 -9.76 -14.74
C VAL A 201 -1.53 -8.87 -13.56
N LYS A 202 -2.02 -7.63 -13.50
CA LYS A 202 -1.78 -6.74 -12.35
C LYS A 202 -2.82 -6.98 -11.25
N LEU A 203 -2.46 -7.76 -10.23
CA LEU A 203 -3.36 -8.07 -9.10
C LEU A 203 -3.41 -6.93 -8.05
N GLU A 204 -2.35 -6.13 -8.01
CA GLU A 204 -2.21 -4.94 -7.18
C GLU A 204 -2.10 -3.71 -8.11
N VAL A 205 -2.92 -2.67 -7.90
CA VAL A 205 -2.97 -1.51 -8.83
C VAL A 205 -2.41 -0.24 -8.21
N PHE A 206 -2.31 -0.16 -6.88
CA PHE A 206 -1.94 1.06 -6.16
C PHE A 206 -0.56 1.61 -6.56
N TYR A 207 0.41 0.72 -6.78
CA TYR A 207 1.81 1.05 -7.11
C TYR A 207 2.13 1.02 -8.61
N ASN A 208 1.13 0.97 -9.50
CA ASN A 208 1.38 0.86 -10.96
C ASN A 208 1.98 2.15 -11.57
N SER A 209 1.82 3.28 -10.88
CA SER A 209 2.44 4.58 -11.20
C SER A 209 3.86 4.76 -10.67
N GLU A 210 4.51 3.72 -10.14
CA GLU A 210 5.89 3.76 -9.64
C GLU A 210 6.85 2.95 -10.50
N TYR A 211 8.11 3.39 -10.53
CA TYR A 211 9.22 2.61 -11.08
C TYR A 211 9.40 1.26 -10.35
N SER A 212 9.93 0.28 -11.08
CA SER A 212 9.94 -1.13 -10.67
C SER A 212 11.20 -1.58 -9.94
N MET A 213 12.37 -1.05 -10.32
CA MET A 213 13.67 -1.51 -9.85
C MET A 213 14.32 -0.46 -8.95
N PRO A 214 14.82 -0.83 -7.76
CA PRO A 214 14.70 -2.12 -7.08
C PRO A 214 13.31 -2.35 -6.46
N SER A 215 12.96 -3.60 -6.20
CA SER A 215 11.74 -3.94 -5.45
C SER A 215 11.87 -3.60 -3.96
N THR A 216 11.31 -2.46 -3.54
CA THR A 216 11.33 -1.99 -2.14
C THR A 216 10.66 -2.96 -1.17
N HIS A 217 9.59 -3.64 -1.58
CA HIS A 217 8.98 -4.70 -0.77
C HIS A 217 9.93 -5.89 -0.59
N ALA A 218 10.64 -6.32 -1.64
CA ALA A 218 11.67 -7.37 -1.51
C ALA A 218 12.85 -6.90 -0.65
N MET A 219 13.25 -5.62 -0.76
CA MET A 219 14.30 -5.05 0.08
C MET A 219 13.93 -5.10 1.57
N ALA A 220 12.76 -4.56 1.96
CA ALA A 220 12.29 -4.59 3.34
C ALA A 220 12.00 -6.02 3.83
N GLY A 221 11.38 -6.85 2.97
CA GLY A 221 11.10 -8.26 3.24
C GLY A 221 12.34 -9.14 3.38
N THR A 222 13.51 -8.67 2.93
CA THR A 222 14.83 -9.28 3.20
C THR A 222 15.46 -8.66 4.44
N ALA A 223 15.51 -7.33 4.51
CA ALA A 223 16.27 -6.62 5.52
C ALA A 223 15.68 -6.75 6.93
N ILE A 224 14.36 -6.68 7.08
CA ILE A 224 13.69 -6.82 8.38
C ILE A 224 13.99 -8.19 9.01
N PRO A 225 13.68 -9.34 8.38
CA PRO A 225 13.93 -10.63 9.02
C PRO A 225 15.42 -10.94 9.21
N VAL A 226 16.29 -10.58 8.27
CA VAL A 226 17.75 -10.77 8.44
C VAL A 226 18.27 -9.95 9.63
N SER A 227 17.86 -8.68 9.75
CA SER A 227 18.28 -7.84 10.89
C SER A 227 17.66 -8.30 12.19
N LEU A 228 16.39 -8.72 12.18
CA LEU A 228 15.71 -9.28 13.35
C LEU A 228 16.47 -10.50 13.87
N PHE A 229 16.89 -11.40 12.99
CA PHE A 229 17.69 -12.55 13.36
C PHE A 229 19.07 -12.14 13.91
N LEU A 230 19.84 -11.33 13.17
CA LEU A 230 21.19 -10.93 13.56
C LEU A 230 21.24 -10.13 14.88
N LEU A 231 20.22 -9.31 15.17
CA LEU A 231 20.15 -8.47 16.38
C LEU A 231 19.51 -9.18 17.58
N SER A 232 18.68 -10.20 17.36
CA SER A 232 18.03 -10.94 18.45
C SER A 232 18.77 -12.23 18.84
N TYR A 233 19.54 -12.83 17.93
CA TYR A 233 20.30 -14.04 18.24
C TYR A 233 21.38 -13.74 19.28
N GLY A 234 21.45 -14.54 20.35
CA GLY A 234 22.32 -14.30 21.51
C GLY A 234 21.76 -13.26 22.51
N ARG A 235 20.87 -12.35 22.09
CA ARG A 235 20.13 -11.46 23.00
C ARG A 235 18.86 -12.11 23.55
N TRP A 236 18.20 -12.95 22.76
CA TRP A 236 17.07 -13.79 23.14
C TRP A 236 17.45 -15.26 23.02
N GLN A 237 17.01 -16.08 23.96
CA GLN A 237 17.28 -17.51 23.95
C GLN A 237 16.29 -18.25 23.03
N TYR A 238 16.73 -18.58 21.81
CA TYR A 238 16.00 -19.45 20.89
C TYR A 238 16.96 -20.26 19.99
N PRO A 239 16.53 -21.42 19.45
CA PRO A 239 17.36 -22.22 18.55
C PRO A 239 17.70 -21.49 17.25
N PHE A 240 18.99 -21.45 16.87
CA PHE A 240 19.50 -20.84 15.64
C PHE A 240 18.66 -21.19 14.40
N MET A 241 18.29 -22.47 14.26
CA MET A 241 17.49 -22.98 13.14
C MET A 241 16.12 -22.30 13.01
N TYR A 242 15.47 -21.91 14.11
CA TYR A 242 14.16 -21.25 14.05
C TYR A 242 14.28 -19.82 13.50
N GLY A 243 15.32 -19.08 13.90
CA GLY A 243 15.61 -17.76 13.33
C GLY A 243 15.99 -17.83 11.85
N LEU A 244 16.78 -18.83 11.45
CA LEU A 244 17.14 -19.06 10.06
C LEU A 244 15.92 -19.45 9.20
N ILE A 245 15.07 -20.37 9.66
CA ILE A 245 13.83 -20.77 8.98
C ILE A 245 12.89 -19.58 8.83
N LEU A 246 12.66 -18.81 9.91
CA LEU A 246 11.86 -17.59 9.85
C LEU A 246 12.39 -16.61 8.80
N THR A 247 13.72 -16.43 8.76
CA THR A 247 14.38 -15.51 7.84
C THR A 247 14.19 -15.93 6.38
N ILE A 248 14.43 -17.20 6.07
CA ILE A 248 14.29 -17.74 4.71
C ILE A 248 12.82 -17.73 4.27
N CYS A 249 11.90 -18.19 5.13
CA CYS A 249 10.47 -18.25 4.81
C CYS A 249 9.88 -16.85 4.59
N TRP A 250 10.18 -15.88 5.46
CA TRP A 250 9.72 -14.50 5.30
C TRP A 250 10.26 -13.88 4.01
N SER A 251 11.59 -13.92 3.82
CA SER A 251 12.23 -13.30 2.64
C SER A 251 11.70 -13.89 1.34
N SER A 252 11.57 -15.22 1.27
CA SER A 252 11.02 -15.92 0.10
C SER A 252 9.56 -15.57 -0.14
N LEU A 253 8.73 -15.55 0.91
CA LEU A 253 7.30 -15.22 0.81
C LEU A 253 7.08 -13.82 0.24
N VAL A 254 7.84 -12.81 0.71
CA VAL A 254 7.74 -11.44 0.21
C VAL A 254 8.33 -11.32 -1.20
N CYS A 255 9.47 -11.97 -1.49
CA CYS A 255 10.06 -11.93 -2.83
C CYS A 255 9.13 -12.53 -3.90
N PHE A 256 8.58 -13.72 -3.64
CA PHE A 256 7.66 -14.39 -4.57
C PHE A 256 6.30 -13.68 -4.68
N SER A 257 5.82 -13.02 -3.62
CA SER A 257 4.56 -12.27 -3.69
C SER A 257 4.63 -11.12 -4.70
N ARG A 258 5.78 -10.44 -4.83
CA ARG A 258 5.95 -9.32 -5.78
C ARG A 258 5.91 -9.75 -7.24
N VAL A 259 6.40 -10.96 -7.54
CA VAL A 259 6.28 -11.59 -8.86
C VAL A 259 4.85 -12.07 -9.08
N TYR A 260 4.23 -12.73 -8.08
CA TYR A 260 2.84 -13.20 -8.17
C TYR A 260 1.83 -12.08 -8.42
N MET A 261 1.99 -10.92 -7.76
CA MET A 261 1.12 -9.76 -7.96
C MET A 261 1.28 -9.08 -9.33
N GLY A 262 2.27 -9.50 -10.13
CA GLY A 262 2.59 -8.91 -11.43
C GLY A 262 3.28 -7.56 -11.36
N MET A 263 3.71 -7.14 -10.16
CA MET A 263 4.26 -5.80 -9.93
C MET A 263 5.74 -5.68 -10.28
N HIS A 264 6.51 -6.75 -10.17
CA HIS A 264 7.96 -6.74 -10.36
C HIS A 264 8.41 -7.91 -11.24
N SER A 265 9.47 -7.71 -12.02
CA SER A 265 10.17 -8.77 -12.74
C SER A 265 10.99 -9.63 -11.77
N VAL A 266 11.54 -10.74 -12.26
CA VAL A 266 12.47 -11.56 -11.46
C VAL A 266 13.77 -10.77 -11.20
N LEU A 267 14.22 -9.96 -12.17
CA LEU A 267 15.37 -9.06 -12.02
C LEU A 267 15.16 -8.02 -10.90
N ASP A 268 13.99 -7.36 -10.87
CA ASP A 268 13.67 -6.32 -9.88
C ASP A 268 13.74 -6.85 -8.44
N VAL A 269 13.32 -8.11 -8.24
CA VAL A 269 13.31 -8.82 -6.96
C VAL A 269 14.72 -9.26 -6.56
N ILE A 270 15.50 -9.85 -7.49
CA ILE A 270 16.90 -10.21 -7.23
C ILE A 270 17.73 -8.97 -6.90
N ALA A 271 17.55 -7.88 -7.65
CA ALA A 271 18.23 -6.61 -7.39
C ALA A 271 17.84 -6.03 -6.03
N GLY A 272 16.55 -6.06 -5.66
CA GLY A 272 16.10 -5.64 -4.33
C GLY A 272 16.71 -6.49 -3.20
N PHE A 273 16.70 -7.82 -3.33
CA PHE A 273 17.31 -8.73 -2.36
C PHE A 273 18.81 -8.45 -2.16
N LEU A 274 19.58 -8.41 -3.24
CA LEU A 274 21.03 -8.18 -3.18
C LEU A 274 21.37 -6.76 -2.68
N TYR A 275 20.60 -5.75 -3.08
CA TYR A 275 20.82 -4.37 -2.64
C TYR A 275 20.49 -4.18 -1.16
N ALA A 276 19.46 -4.86 -0.64
CA ALA A 276 19.18 -4.87 0.79
C ALA A 276 20.34 -5.49 1.59
N LEU A 277 20.91 -6.62 1.13
CA LEU A 277 22.09 -7.21 1.78
C LEU A 277 23.31 -6.27 1.74
N LEU A 278 23.54 -5.56 0.63
CA LEU A 278 24.61 -4.56 0.53
C LEU A 278 24.42 -3.41 1.53
N ILE A 279 23.19 -2.87 1.63
CA ILE A 279 22.86 -1.83 2.62
C ILE A 279 23.04 -2.36 4.04
N LEU A 280 22.64 -3.61 4.34
CA LEU A 280 22.88 -4.20 5.65
C LEU A 280 24.36 -4.30 6.00
N VAL A 281 25.21 -4.76 5.08
CA VAL A 281 26.67 -4.86 5.31
C VAL A 281 27.28 -3.50 5.67
N VAL A 282 26.80 -2.41 5.04
CA VAL A 282 27.29 -1.05 5.30
C VAL A 282 26.71 -0.46 6.60
N PHE A 283 25.40 -0.56 6.81
CA PHE A 283 24.73 0.18 7.88
C PHE A 283 24.60 -0.60 9.19
N LEU A 284 24.48 -1.94 9.19
CA LEU A 284 24.32 -2.73 10.41
C LEU A 284 25.44 -2.47 11.46
N PRO A 285 26.74 -2.35 11.08
CA PRO A 285 27.80 -1.99 12.05
C PRO A 285 27.66 -0.59 12.66
N THR A 286 26.93 0.31 12.00
CA THR A 286 26.72 1.71 12.47
C THR A 286 25.51 1.87 13.37
N VAL A 287 24.62 0.87 13.43
CA VAL A 287 23.32 0.96 14.12
C VAL A 287 23.46 1.25 15.60
N ASP A 288 24.44 0.65 16.30
CA ASP A 288 24.70 0.95 17.71
C ASP A 288 25.19 2.38 17.94
N LEU A 289 26.03 2.91 17.04
CA LEU A 289 26.50 4.30 17.12
C LEU A 289 25.33 5.28 16.92
N VAL A 290 24.46 5.00 15.95
CA VAL A 290 23.27 5.82 15.66
C VAL A 290 22.25 5.75 16.80
N ASP A 291 21.98 4.57 17.37
CA ASP A 291 21.07 4.43 18.52
C ASP A 291 21.61 5.19 19.75
N ASN A 292 22.89 4.97 20.11
CA ASN A 292 23.51 5.66 21.24
C ASN A 292 23.51 7.19 21.05
N PHE A 293 23.82 7.69 19.85
CA PHE A 293 23.71 9.12 19.53
C PHE A 293 22.27 9.63 19.70
N ASN A 294 21.28 8.92 19.14
CA ASN A 294 19.88 9.30 19.20
C ASN A 294 19.33 9.38 20.63
N LEU A 295 19.82 8.54 21.55
CA LEU A 295 19.36 8.51 22.94
C LEU A 295 20.10 9.49 23.87
N THR A 296 21.42 9.60 23.72
CA THR A 296 22.28 10.25 24.73
C THR A 296 22.61 11.71 24.42
N PHE A 297 22.71 12.09 23.14
CA PHE A 297 23.19 13.42 22.79
C PHE A 297 22.09 14.49 22.97
N THR A 298 22.39 15.55 23.73
CA THR A 298 21.39 16.55 24.18
C THR A 298 20.62 17.22 23.05
N TYR A 299 21.26 17.45 21.90
CA TYR A 299 20.63 18.07 20.72
C TYR A 299 20.20 17.05 19.65
N ALA A 300 20.21 15.75 19.96
CA ALA A 300 19.84 14.70 19.02
C ALA A 300 18.47 14.94 18.35
N PRO A 301 17.37 15.31 19.04
CA PRO A 301 16.08 15.52 18.38
C PRO A 301 16.09 16.58 17.28
N LEU A 302 16.85 17.66 17.45
CA LEU A 302 17.00 18.72 16.45
C LEU A 302 17.80 18.23 15.24
N ILE A 303 18.91 17.52 15.49
CA ILE A 303 19.75 16.95 14.44
C ILE A 303 19.00 15.87 13.66
N ILE A 304 18.32 14.95 14.35
CA ILE A 304 17.46 13.91 13.76
C ILE A 304 16.41 14.54 12.84
N ALA A 305 15.65 15.52 13.34
CA ALA A 305 14.58 16.16 12.57
C ALA A 305 15.13 16.93 11.35
N SER A 306 16.24 17.66 11.52
CA SER A 306 16.89 18.41 10.44
C SER A 306 17.50 17.49 9.39
N PHE A 307 18.13 16.39 9.81
CA PHE A 307 18.74 15.40 8.93
C PHE A 307 17.70 14.66 8.08
N HIS A 308 16.63 14.16 8.69
CA HIS A 308 15.55 13.50 7.96
C HIS A 308 14.82 14.46 7.01
N LEU A 309 14.65 15.73 7.40
CA LEU A 309 14.11 16.76 6.51
C LEU A 309 15.07 17.02 5.32
N ALA A 310 16.38 17.14 5.56
CA ALA A 310 17.38 17.34 4.52
C ALA A 310 17.45 16.15 3.53
N LEU A 311 17.38 14.91 4.02
CA LEU A 311 17.27 13.70 3.19
C LEU A 311 15.99 13.72 2.32
N GLY A 312 14.88 14.20 2.88
CA GLY A 312 13.62 14.39 2.15
C GLY A 312 13.77 15.40 1.02
N VAL A 313 14.25 16.60 1.34
CA VAL A 313 14.51 17.66 0.36
C VAL A 313 15.47 17.17 -0.75
N PHE A 314 16.56 16.50 -0.40
CA PHE A 314 17.49 15.90 -1.36
C PHE A 314 16.78 14.91 -2.30
N SER A 315 16.00 13.97 -1.75
CA SER A 315 15.22 13.02 -2.55
C SER A 315 14.25 13.73 -3.51
N PHE A 316 13.64 14.83 -3.10
CA PHE A 316 12.73 15.61 -3.95
C PHE A 316 13.43 16.41 -5.06
N THR A 317 14.74 16.64 -4.98
CA THR A 317 15.52 17.25 -6.09
C THR A 317 15.86 16.28 -7.21
N LEU A 318 15.70 14.96 -7.01
CA LEU A 318 16.17 13.95 -7.96
C LEU A 318 15.25 13.72 -9.19
N ASP A 319 13.98 14.14 -9.17
CA ASP A 319 13.06 13.79 -10.26
C ASP A 319 11.84 14.73 -10.47
N THR A 320 11.00 14.29 -11.40
CA THR A 320 9.65 14.66 -11.85
C THR A 320 8.57 13.93 -11.04
N TRP A 321 7.28 14.26 -11.24
CA TRP A 321 6.18 13.83 -10.35
C TRP A 321 5.99 12.30 -10.31
N SER A 322 6.15 11.70 -9.13
CA SER A 322 5.95 10.26 -8.85
C SER A 322 5.38 10.07 -7.43
N THR A 323 4.68 8.96 -7.16
CA THR A 323 4.12 8.68 -5.82
C THR A 323 5.17 8.32 -4.77
N SER A 324 6.39 7.96 -5.20
CA SER A 324 7.58 7.67 -4.38
C SER A 324 7.88 8.75 -3.34
N ARG A 325 7.65 10.03 -3.68
CA ARG A 325 7.94 11.17 -2.81
C ARG A 325 7.11 11.18 -1.53
N GLY A 326 5.81 10.91 -1.66
CA GLY A 326 4.90 10.88 -0.54
C GLY A 326 5.27 9.75 0.42
N ASP A 327 5.65 8.60 -0.11
CA ASP A 327 6.10 7.46 0.67
C ASP A 327 7.45 7.76 1.35
N THR A 328 8.37 8.43 0.66
CA THR A 328 9.65 8.88 1.22
C THR A 328 9.47 9.88 2.37
N ALA A 329 8.56 10.86 2.24
CA ALA A 329 8.19 11.77 3.32
C ALA A 329 7.62 11.02 4.54
N GLN A 330 6.82 9.98 4.30
CA GLN A 330 6.26 9.11 5.35
C GLN A 330 7.32 8.24 6.03
N ILE A 331 8.24 7.62 5.28
CA ILE A 331 9.37 6.82 5.80
C ILE A 331 10.25 7.68 6.72
N LEU A 332 10.70 8.83 6.21
CA LEU A 332 11.59 9.73 6.94
C LEU A 332 10.89 10.36 8.15
N GLY A 333 9.61 10.70 8.02
CA GLY A 333 8.77 11.16 9.13
C GLY A 333 8.70 10.13 10.24
N SER A 334 8.32 8.88 9.94
CA SER A 334 8.26 7.80 10.94
C SER A 334 9.62 7.51 11.59
N GLY A 335 10.71 7.53 10.83
CA GLY A 335 12.08 7.40 11.35
C GLY A 335 12.43 8.48 12.38
N ALA A 336 12.29 9.75 11.98
CA ALA A 336 12.53 10.89 12.86
C ALA A 336 11.64 10.86 14.10
N GLY A 337 10.35 10.53 13.92
CA GLY A 337 9.38 10.41 15.01
C GLY A 337 9.78 9.37 16.06
N ILE A 338 10.10 8.14 15.63
CA ILE A 338 10.49 7.06 16.55
C ILE A 338 11.81 7.39 17.25
N ALA A 339 12.79 7.95 16.54
CA ALA A 339 14.07 8.33 17.14
C ALA A 339 13.92 9.46 18.19
N CYS A 340 13.17 10.53 17.87
CA CYS A 340 12.87 11.60 18.82
C CYS A 340 12.02 11.13 20.01
N GLY A 341 11.07 10.21 19.79
CA GLY A 341 10.28 9.62 20.88
C GLY A 341 11.13 8.73 21.78
N SER A 342 12.07 7.98 21.20
CA SER A 342 13.01 7.13 21.94
C SER A 342 13.94 7.97 22.82
N TYR A 343 14.43 9.12 22.33
CA TYR A 343 15.16 10.09 23.14
C TYR A 343 14.37 10.53 24.36
N VAL A 344 13.11 10.96 24.19
CA VAL A 344 12.26 11.41 25.30
C VAL A 344 12.00 10.28 26.30
N THR A 345 11.68 9.08 25.82
CA THR A 345 11.48 7.88 26.65
C THR A 345 12.73 7.50 27.45
N TYR A 346 13.92 7.61 26.85
CA TYR A 346 15.19 7.38 27.54
C TYR A 346 15.47 8.46 28.60
N ARG A 347 15.29 9.75 28.26
CA ARG A 347 15.46 10.87 29.20
C ARG A 347 14.50 10.83 30.40
N LEU A 348 13.35 10.18 30.26
CA LEU A 348 12.35 9.96 31.32
C LEU A 348 12.46 8.57 31.97
N ASN A 349 13.42 7.73 31.56
CA ASN A 349 13.60 6.36 32.03
C ASN A 349 12.32 5.49 31.96
N LEU A 350 11.49 5.71 30.94
CA LEU A 350 10.15 5.11 30.81
C LEU A 350 10.18 3.68 30.26
N MET A 351 11.22 3.34 29.49
CA MET A 351 11.50 1.98 29.00
C MET A 351 13.02 1.75 29.03
N PRO A 352 13.61 1.43 30.20
CA PRO A 352 15.03 1.14 30.29
C PRO A 352 15.39 -0.14 29.52
N ASP A 353 16.56 -0.15 28.87
CA ASP A 353 17.07 -1.36 28.22
C ASP A 353 17.52 -2.37 29.31
N PRO A 354 17.24 -3.68 29.17
CA PRO A 354 17.69 -4.69 30.12
C PRO A 354 19.23 -4.69 30.31
N PRO A 355 19.74 -4.82 31.56
CA PRO A 355 21.17 -4.89 31.83
C PRO A 355 21.79 -6.17 31.23
N GLN A 356 23.09 -6.13 30.94
CA GLN A 356 23.79 -7.25 30.28
C GLN A 356 23.69 -8.57 31.07
N GLU A 357 23.64 -8.50 32.40
CA GLU A 357 23.47 -9.64 33.31
C GLU A 357 22.15 -10.39 33.13
N MET A 358 21.13 -9.75 32.53
CA MET A 358 19.81 -10.34 32.26
C MET A 358 19.75 -11.04 30.89
N LEU A 359 20.84 -11.02 30.12
CA LEU A 359 20.90 -11.63 28.78
C LEU A 359 21.49 -13.06 28.84
N PRO A 360 21.00 -14.01 28.03
CA PRO A 360 19.93 -13.87 27.05
C PRO A 360 18.52 -13.87 27.69
N LEU A 361 17.62 -13.06 27.13
CA LEU A 361 16.21 -13.01 27.52
C LEU A 361 15.50 -14.32 27.18
N VAL A 362 14.87 -14.95 28.17
CA VAL A 362 14.14 -16.22 28.01
C VAL A 362 12.65 -15.95 27.75
N PRO A 363 12.09 -16.37 26.61
CA PRO A 363 10.68 -16.11 26.28
C PRO A 363 9.73 -16.97 27.13
N SER A 364 9.07 -16.35 28.12
CA SER A 364 8.09 -16.99 29.00
C SER A 364 6.66 -16.90 28.44
N LEU A 365 6.28 -17.86 27.61
CA LEU A 365 4.95 -17.94 26.98
C LEU A 365 3.85 -18.29 28.00
N THR A 366 3.35 -17.27 28.72
CA THR A 366 2.19 -17.38 29.61
C THR A 366 0.94 -16.76 28.97
N VAL A 367 -0.25 -17.29 29.31
CA VAL A 367 -1.54 -16.74 28.86
C VAL A 367 -1.70 -15.28 29.29
N ASN A 368 -1.22 -14.92 30.49
CA ASN A 368 -1.23 -13.56 31.00
C ASN A 368 -0.34 -12.61 30.17
N LEU A 369 0.86 -13.04 29.78
CA LEU A 369 1.73 -12.26 28.90
C LEU A 369 1.08 -12.06 27.52
N PHE A 370 0.51 -13.11 26.93
CA PHE A 370 -0.19 -13.03 25.65
C PHE A 370 -1.39 -12.07 25.73
N GLY A 371 -2.22 -12.17 26.78
CA GLY A 371 -3.34 -11.26 27.01
C GLY A 371 -2.91 -9.81 27.19
N LYS A 372 -1.85 -9.56 27.97
CA LYS A 372 -1.27 -8.22 28.16
C LYS A 372 -0.70 -7.66 26.85
N ALA A 373 -0.02 -8.48 26.05
CA ALA A 373 0.54 -8.08 24.76
C ALA A 373 -0.55 -7.75 23.73
N ALA A 374 -1.61 -8.56 23.66
CA ALA A 374 -2.78 -8.31 22.82
C ALA A 374 -3.51 -7.03 23.23
N LEU A 375 -3.71 -6.81 24.53
CA LEU A 375 -4.36 -5.61 25.06
C LEU A 375 -3.56 -4.33 24.77
N ARG A 376 -2.24 -4.36 24.97
CA ARG A 376 -1.32 -3.27 24.57
C ARG A 376 -1.44 -2.97 23.09
N LEU A 377 -1.35 -4.01 22.24
CA LEU A 377 -1.40 -3.83 20.79
C LEU A 377 -2.75 -3.23 20.36
N LEU A 378 -3.86 -3.70 20.93
CA LEU A 378 -5.20 -3.16 20.66
C LEU A 378 -5.32 -1.68 21.06
N ILE A 379 -5.02 -1.34 22.33
CA ILE A 379 -5.12 0.04 22.84
C ILE A 379 -4.18 0.97 22.07
N GLY A 380 -2.94 0.54 21.86
CA GLY A 380 -1.94 1.32 21.14
C GLY A 380 -2.27 1.52 19.66
N LEU A 381 -2.77 0.52 18.95
CA LEU A 381 -3.21 0.69 17.56
C LEU A 381 -4.42 1.63 17.45
N VAL A 382 -5.40 1.53 18.36
CA VAL A 382 -6.51 2.49 18.42
C VAL A 382 -6.00 3.91 18.65
N PHE A 383 -5.06 4.10 19.58
CA PHE A 383 -4.42 5.40 19.82
C PHE A 383 -3.68 5.93 18.57
N LEU A 384 -2.88 5.09 17.89
CA LEU A 384 -2.16 5.48 16.67
C LEU A 384 -3.10 5.85 15.51
N LEU A 385 -4.22 5.14 15.35
CA LEU A 385 -5.23 5.48 14.35
C LEU A 385 -5.94 6.81 14.68
N LEU A 386 -6.25 7.07 15.95
CA LEU A 386 -6.79 8.36 16.40
C LEU A 386 -5.79 9.50 16.15
N VAL A 387 -4.51 9.32 16.51
CA VAL A 387 -3.43 10.27 16.20
C VAL A 387 -3.35 10.53 14.69
N ARG A 388 -3.37 9.48 13.85
CA ARG A 388 -3.36 9.62 12.37
C ARG A 388 -4.55 10.42 11.86
N MET A 389 -5.74 10.21 12.42
CA MET A 389 -6.96 10.95 12.04
C MET A 389 -6.90 12.42 12.47
N ILE A 390 -6.49 12.70 13.70
CA ILE A 390 -6.35 14.05 14.26
C ILE A 390 -5.27 14.81 13.48
N MET A 391 -4.08 14.25 13.33
CA MET A 391 -2.97 14.89 12.65
C MET A 391 -3.28 15.17 11.18
N LYS A 392 -3.96 14.28 10.45
CA LYS A 392 -4.44 14.59 9.09
C LYS A 392 -5.43 15.76 9.06
N LYS A 393 -6.35 15.85 10.03
CA LYS A 393 -7.29 16.98 10.13
C LYS A 393 -6.61 18.32 10.47
N VAL A 394 -5.48 18.30 11.17
CA VAL A 394 -4.73 19.51 11.55
C VAL A 394 -3.71 19.93 10.49
N THR A 395 -2.89 18.99 10.01
CA THR A 395 -1.73 19.28 9.15
C THR A 395 -2.11 19.64 7.72
N ILE A 396 -3.20 19.08 7.17
CA ILE A 396 -3.61 19.39 5.79
C ILE A 396 -4.11 20.84 5.67
N PRO A 397 -5.07 21.34 6.47
CA PRO A 397 -5.47 22.75 6.40
C PRO A 397 -4.33 23.73 6.72
N LEU A 398 -3.42 23.35 7.63
CA LEU A 398 -2.23 24.15 7.94
C LEU A 398 -1.32 24.27 6.71
N ALA A 399 -1.01 23.16 6.05
CA ALA A 399 -0.19 23.16 4.84
C ALA A 399 -0.89 23.90 3.68
N CYS A 400 -2.19 23.72 3.48
CA CYS A 400 -2.99 24.53 2.55
C CYS A 400 -2.79 26.04 2.79
N LYS A 401 -2.90 26.48 4.06
CA LYS A 401 -2.72 27.89 4.44
C LYS A 401 -1.28 28.38 4.22
N VAL A 402 -0.26 27.58 4.55
CA VAL A 402 1.16 27.96 4.38
C VAL A 402 1.56 28.07 2.90
N PHE A 403 1.04 27.18 2.05
CA PHE A 403 1.39 27.13 0.62
C PHE A 403 0.37 27.80 -0.31
N GLY A 404 -0.64 28.50 0.24
CA GLY A 404 -1.66 29.22 -0.55
C GLY A 404 -2.59 28.33 -1.38
N VAL A 405 -2.72 27.05 -1.04
CA VAL A 405 -3.55 26.08 -1.77
C VAL A 405 -4.98 26.10 -1.21
N SER A 406 -5.99 26.10 -2.10
CA SER A 406 -7.39 26.02 -1.69
C SER A 406 -7.67 24.78 -0.84
N SER A 407 -8.38 24.94 0.28
CA SER A 407 -8.80 23.83 1.14
C SER A 407 -10.22 23.34 0.83
N ALA A 408 -10.84 23.80 -0.27
CA ALA A 408 -12.22 23.46 -0.62
C ALA A 408 -12.39 21.97 -0.98
N ASP A 409 -11.53 21.42 -1.84
CA ASP A 409 -11.39 19.96 -2.01
C ASP A 409 -10.08 19.45 -1.40
N VAL A 410 -10.22 18.77 -0.27
CA VAL A 410 -9.13 18.08 0.44
C VAL A 410 -8.49 16.96 -0.39
N ARG A 411 -9.16 16.41 -1.40
CA ARG A 411 -8.60 15.38 -2.30
C ARG A 411 -7.66 15.98 -3.34
N GLU A 412 -8.03 17.11 -3.93
CA GLU A 412 -7.19 17.87 -4.86
C GLU A 412 -6.01 18.50 -4.13
N ALA A 413 -6.26 19.15 -2.97
CA ALA A 413 -5.21 19.76 -2.15
C ALA A 413 -4.06 18.78 -1.81
N ARG A 414 -4.37 17.50 -1.57
CA ARG A 414 -3.36 16.45 -1.28
C ARG A 414 -2.50 16.05 -2.48
N GLN A 415 -2.83 16.45 -3.70
CA GLN A 415 -2.01 16.21 -4.90
C GLN A 415 -0.96 17.31 -5.11
N HIS A 416 -1.14 18.48 -4.46
CA HIS A 416 -0.12 19.51 -4.44
C HIS A 416 1.05 19.11 -3.54
N MET A 417 2.24 19.06 -4.11
CA MET A 417 3.48 18.68 -3.43
C MET A 417 3.73 19.46 -2.12
N GLY A 418 3.46 20.77 -2.10
CA GLY A 418 3.59 21.61 -0.89
C GLY A 418 2.64 21.22 0.24
N VAL A 419 1.52 20.56 -0.06
CA VAL A 419 0.60 20.02 0.95
C VAL A 419 0.95 18.57 1.28
N GLU A 420 1.22 17.75 0.26
CA GLU A 420 1.44 16.31 0.42
C GLU A 420 2.59 15.97 1.35
N LEU A 421 3.77 16.53 1.06
CA LEU A 421 5.00 16.14 1.74
C LEU A 421 4.99 16.57 3.22
N PRO A 422 4.60 17.82 3.58
CA PRO A 422 4.52 18.22 4.98
C PRO A 422 3.42 17.49 5.75
N TYR A 423 2.22 17.26 5.16
CA TYR A 423 1.18 16.53 5.90
C TYR A 423 1.62 15.09 6.20
N ARG A 424 2.24 14.41 5.23
CA ARG A 424 2.75 13.04 5.43
C ARG A 424 3.87 13.06 6.47
N TYR A 425 4.92 13.85 6.27
CA TYR A 425 6.07 13.90 7.19
C TYR A 425 5.64 14.17 8.65
N ILE A 426 4.80 15.19 8.88
CA ILE A 426 4.35 15.55 10.23
C ILE A 426 3.42 14.48 10.80
N THR A 427 2.41 14.00 10.05
CA THR A 427 1.49 12.95 10.53
C THR A 427 2.24 11.70 10.94
N TYR A 428 3.15 11.22 10.10
CA TYR A 428 3.90 9.98 10.33
C TYR A 428 5.01 10.14 11.37
N GLY A 429 5.57 11.35 11.52
CA GLY A 429 6.44 11.71 12.63
C GLY A 429 5.72 11.68 13.97
N THR A 430 4.53 12.29 14.08
CA THR A 430 3.76 12.22 15.33
C THR A 430 3.31 10.79 15.65
N MET A 431 2.94 9.98 14.65
CA MET A 431 2.67 8.55 14.84
C MET A 431 3.91 7.79 15.34
N GLY A 432 5.07 7.99 14.72
CA GLY A 432 6.33 7.36 15.16
C GLY A 432 6.72 7.76 16.59
N PHE A 433 6.60 9.05 16.90
CA PHE A 433 6.81 9.56 18.26
C PHE A 433 5.82 8.96 19.26
N SER A 434 4.58 8.71 18.83
CA SER A 434 3.56 8.05 19.66
C SER A 434 3.89 6.59 19.94
N VAL A 435 4.47 5.85 18.98
CA VAL A 435 4.95 4.47 19.17
C VAL A 435 6.02 4.42 20.26
N ALA A 436 7.00 5.32 20.20
CA ALA A 436 8.15 5.28 21.10
C ALA A 436 7.93 5.97 22.46
N PHE A 437 7.00 6.93 22.57
CA PHE A 437 6.76 7.72 23.80
C PHE A 437 5.31 7.75 24.27
N PHE A 438 4.37 8.34 23.53
CA PHE A 438 3.01 8.59 24.08
C PHE A 438 2.26 7.30 24.45
N VAL A 439 2.39 6.23 23.67
CA VAL A 439 1.74 4.94 23.97
C VAL A 439 2.39 4.23 25.16
N PRO A 440 3.73 4.09 25.25
CA PRO A 440 4.40 3.66 26.49
C PRO A 440 4.04 4.47 27.73
N PHE A 441 3.91 5.80 27.60
CA PHE A 441 3.50 6.67 28.70
C PHE A 441 2.05 6.39 29.13
N LEU A 442 1.14 6.25 28.17
CA LEU A 442 -0.24 5.80 28.43
C LEU A 442 -0.26 4.44 29.14
N PHE A 443 0.55 3.47 28.72
CA PHE A 443 0.65 2.16 29.39
C PHE A 443 1.14 2.28 30.84
N CYS A 444 2.05 3.19 31.14
CA CYS A 444 2.45 3.48 32.52
C CYS A 444 1.27 4.01 33.36
N LEU A 445 0.49 4.95 32.82
CA LEU A 445 -0.67 5.53 33.52
C LEU A 445 -1.78 4.50 33.82
N ILE A 446 -1.98 3.51 32.95
CA ILE A 446 -3.05 2.50 33.08
C ILE A 446 -2.56 1.14 33.63
N GLY A 447 -1.33 1.06 34.18
CA GLY A 447 -0.79 -0.16 34.79
C GLY A 447 -0.44 -1.28 33.80
N LEU A 448 -0.32 -0.96 32.50
CA LEU A 448 0.05 -1.90 31.44
C LEU A 448 1.55 -1.85 31.06
N SER A 449 2.38 -1.04 31.73
CA SER A 449 3.84 -0.97 31.51
C SER A 449 4.51 -2.34 31.58
N SER A 450 5.65 -2.47 30.89
CA SER A 450 6.61 -3.57 31.12
C SER A 450 7.54 -3.11 32.24
N CYS A 451 7.07 -3.23 33.48
CA CYS A 451 7.96 -3.31 34.63
C CYS A 451 8.50 -4.73 34.74
#